data_AF-A0A952WTQ4-F1
#
_entry.id   AF-A0A952WTQ4-F1
#
_cell.length_a   1.000
_cell.length_b   1.000
_cell.length_c   1.000
_cell.angle_alpha   90.00
_cell.angle_beta   90.00
_cell.angle_gamma   90.00
#
_symmetry.space_group_name_H-M   'P 1'
#
loop_
_entity.id
_entity.type
_entity.pdbx_description
1 polymer ?
#
loop_
_entity_poly.entity_id
_entity_poly.type
_entity_poly.pdbx_seq_one_letter_code
_entity_poly.pdbx_strand_id
1 'polypeptide(L)'
;MAIYTLPPEHPHLSADDPGLLDAVAAGAARLTPEQGLAALRSLPLHDLGRAADARCRVLHGDELRTYVIDRNINYTNVCTARCTFCAFRRDADDHDAYTLDKQAIYDKVAELVAIGGTQILMQGGMNPALPLDWYTDLLRGIKSRFPGVHVHAFSPPEFIEFVQFFDPPGDSLEAKLRWVMVRLRDAGLDSVPGGGGEIFSHHVRRKIGLGKCDAEAWLMTMYVAHSLGMFTSATMMFGHIEGLADRVHHMWLVRQWQDRALAMSDVGPRGSCAPGHYKAFISWPFQRENTPLGRVPDFGAREEDFAAPGRLGSFAGDVLAELNGTIRGENSLSNEQVLERVPAFGRRVRMSSATDYLRTQALSRLFLDNIYSIGASWVTMGPHIGQVALAFGANDMGSVMMEENVVSSAGTTYCLDEAVLCRLIRDAGFTPAQRNNTYDLIRVHAATPDAPDLAVKDWSAHRARRMHQQAPLVPKDATAALTVGATK
;
A
#
# COMPACT_ATOMS: atom_id res chain seq x y z
N MET A 1 -5.73 -19.18 -24.45
CA MET A 1 -5.35 -18.73 -23.10
C MET A 1 -3.92 -19.16 -22.87
N ALA A 2 -3.01 -18.23 -22.60
CA ALA A 2 -1.66 -18.61 -22.18
C ALA A 2 -1.76 -19.24 -20.79
N ILE A 3 -1.22 -20.45 -20.63
CA ILE A 3 -1.11 -21.10 -19.32
C ILE A 3 -0.14 -20.25 -18.49
N TYR A 4 -0.55 -19.87 -17.28
CA TYR A 4 0.34 -19.19 -16.35
C TYR A 4 1.54 -20.10 -16.07
N THR A 5 2.71 -19.68 -16.55
CA THR A 5 3.97 -20.43 -16.40
C THR A 5 4.87 -19.67 -15.45
N LEU A 6 5.30 -20.34 -14.40
CA LEU A 6 6.24 -19.78 -13.44
C LEU A 6 7.61 -19.62 -14.08
N PRO A 7 8.23 -18.42 -14.04
CA PRO A 7 9.63 -18.27 -14.44
C PRO A 7 10.53 -19.17 -13.57
N PRO A 8 11.57 -19.79 -14.15
CA PRO A 8 12.50 -20.62 -13.40
C PRO A 8 13.31 -19.80 -12.37
N GLU A 9 13.75 -20.49 -11.33
CA GLU A 9 14.72 -19.99 -10.36
C GLU A 9 16.11 -20.61 -10.61
N HIS A 10 17.17 -19.86 -10.33
CA HIS A 10 18.56 -20.32 -10.48
C HIS A 10 19.32 -20.15 -9.15
N PRO A 11 19.06 -20.99 -8.13
CA PRO A 11 19.58 -20.77 -6.77
C PRO A 11 21.10 -20.88 -6.64
N HIS A 12 21.77 -21.47 -7.63
CA HIS A 12 23.23 -21.62 -7.67
C HIS A 12 23.95 -20.34 -8.13
N LEU A 13 23.24 -19.39 -8.72
CA LEU A 13 23.79 -18.10 -9.15
C LEU A 13 23.72 -17.09 -8.00
N SER A 14 24.73 -16.21 -7.92
CA SER A 14 24.71 -15.09 -6.98
C SER A 14 23.71 -14.02 -7.44
N ALA A 15 23.22 -13.19 -6.51
CA ALA A 15 22.26 -12.13 -6.81
C ALA A 15 22.84 -11.02 -7.70
N ASP A 16 24.17 -10.91 -7.77
CA ASP A 16 24.93 -9.97 -8.60
C ASP A 16 25.45 -10.60 -9.90
N ASP A 17 25.08 -11.85 -10.20
CA ASP A 17 25.38 -12.47 -11.48
C ASP A 17 24.70 -11.68 -12.61
N PRO A 18 25.46 -11.13 -13.58
CA PRO A 18 24.89 -10.31 -14.65
C PRO A 18 23.88 -11.08 -15.51
N GLY A 19 24.13 -12.37 -15.76
CA GLY A 19 23.24 -13.22 -16.55
C GLY A 19 21.90 -13.47 -15.84
N LEU A 20 21.93 -13.68 -14.53
CA LEU A 20 20.72 -13.74 -13.71
C LEU A 20 19.94 -12.42 -13.75
N LEU A 21 20.61 -11.29 -13.54
CA LEU A 21 19.96 -9.98 -13.53
C LEU A 21 19.32 -9.65 -14.89
N ASP A 22 20.01 -9.94 -15.99
CA ASP A 22 19.47 -9.77 -17.35
C ASP A 22 18.27 -10.69 -17.60
N ALA A 23 18.34 -11.96 -17.17
CA ALA A 23 17.23 -12.90 -17.28
C ALA A 23 16.01 -12.47 -16.44
N VAL A 24 16.23 -11.98 -15.22
CA VAL A 24 15.16 -11.44 -14.37
C VAL A 24 14.55 -10.18 -15.00
N ALA A 25 15.37 -9.26 -15.52
CA ALA A 25 14.90 -8.06 -16.19
C ALA A 25 14.05 -8.39 -17.43
N ALA A 26 14.47 -9.38 -18.22
CA ALA A 26 13.71 -9.90 -19.35
C ALA A 26 12.44 -10.68 -18.94
N GLY A 27 12.29 -11.07 -17.67
CA GLY A 27 11.21 -11.93 -17.19
C GLY A 27 11.38 -13.41 -17.53
N ALA A 28 12.59 -13.81 -17.92
CA ALA A 28 12.96 -15.19 -18.24
C ALA A 28 13.35 -16.01 -16.99
N ALA A 29 13.59 -15.35 -15.85
CA ALA A 29 13.86 -15.97 -14.55
C ALA A 29 13.22 -15.13 -13.43
N ARG A 30 13.14 -15.71 -12.23
CA ARG A 30 12.76 -14.97 -11.01
C ARG A 30 13.79 -15.18 -9.90
N LEU A 31 13.91 -14.18 -9.01
CA LEU A 31 14.81 -14.24 -7.86
C LEU A 31 14.28 -15.19 -6.78
N THR A 32 15.18 -15.96 -6.17
CA THR A 32 14.92 -16.66 -4.90
C THR A 32 14.88 -15.66 -3.74
N PRO A 33 14.24 -15.98 -2.59
CA PRO A 33 14.28 -15.14 -1.38
C PRO A 33 15.72 -14.81 -0.92
N GLU A 34 16.64 -15.77 -1.02
CA GLU A 34 18.05 -15.60 -0.67
C GLU A 34 18.73 -14.57 -1.58
N GLN A 35 18.50 -14.66 -2.89
CA GLN A 35 18.99 -13.68 -3.86
C GLN A 35 18.36 -12.31 -3.63
N GLY A 36 17.06 -12.24 -3.31
CA GLY A 36 16.38 -10.99 -2.97
C GLY A 36 16.98 -10.30 -1.74
N LEU A 37 17.31 -11.06 -0.70
CA LEU A 37 17.98 -10.53 0.50
C LEU A 37 19.41 -10.10 0.23
N ALA A 38 20.18 -10.88 -0.55
CA ALA A 38 21.51 -10.50 -0.97
C ALA A 38 21.48 -9.19 -1.79
N ALA A 39 20.56 -9.07 -2.74
CA ALA A 39 20.33 -7.85 -3.52
C ALA A 39 20.01 -6.64 -2.63
N LEU A 40 19.14 -6.81 -1.63
CA LEU A 40 18.80 -5.76 -0.68
C LEU A 40 19.98 -5.34 0.21
N ARG A 41 20.93 -6.24 0.46
CA ARG A 41 22.08 -5.97 1.35
C ARG A 41 23.27 -5.36 0.62
N SER A 42 23.63 -5.90 -0.55
CA SER A 42 24.98 -5.68 -1.09
C SER A 42 25.05 -5.20 -2.53
N LEU A 43 23.99 -5.33 -3.35
CA LEU A 43 24.05 -4.83 -4.73
C LEU A 43 24.28 -3.31 -4.77
N PRO A 44 25.13 -2.77 -5.65
CA PRO A 44 25.23 -1.33 -5.82
C PRO A 44 23.88 -0.75 -6.24
N LEU A 45 23.50 0.39 -5.64
CA LEU A 45 22.17 0.99 -5.83
C LEU A 45 21.87 1.26 -7.32
N HIS A 46 22.87 1.72 -8.06
CA HIS A 46 22.74 2.04 -9.48
C HIS A 46 22.55 0.78 -10.34
N ASP A 47 23.20 -0.33 -10.00
CA ASP A 47 23.01 -1.61 -10.70
C ASP A 47 21.59 -2.13 -10.49
N LEU A 48 21.12 -2.08 -9.24
CA LEU A 48 19.76 -2.48 -8.89
C LEU A 48 18.71 -1.59 -9.60
N GLY A 49 18.95 -0.28 -9.63
CA GLY A 49 18.09 0.68 -10.35
C GLY A 49 18.03 0.39 -11.85
N ARG A 50 19.17 0.18 -12.51
CA ARG A 50 19.22 -0.14 -13.95
C ARG A 50 18.48 -1.43 -14.28
N ALA A 51 18.69 -2.50 -13.50
CA ALA A 51 17.99 -3.76 -13.72
C ALA A 51 16.47 -3.60 -13.52
N ALA A 52 16.04 -2.86 -12.49
CA ALA A 52 14.64 -2.60 -12.23
C ALA A 52 13.98 -1.72 -13.30
N ASP A 53 14.65 -0.70 -13.80
CA ASP A 53 14.17 0.12 -14.93
C ASP A 53 14.07 -0.71 -16.21
N ALA A 54 15.06 -1.56 -16.51
CA ALA A 54 15.02 -2.49 -17.63
C ALA A 54 13.80 -3.43 -17.54
N ARG A 55 13.54 -4.01 -16.35
CA ARG A 55 12.33 -4.81 -16.11
C ARG A 55 11.04 -4.01 -16.32
N CYS A 56 11.00 -2.77 -15.83
CA CYS A 56 9.87 -1.88 -16.01
C CYS A 56 9.59 -1.60 -17.49
N ARG A 57 10.63 -1.34 -18.29
CA ARG A 57 10.54 -1.12 -19.74
C ARG A 57 10.06 -2.35 -20.50
N VAL A 58 10.51 -3.55 -20.13
CA VAL A 58 10.00 -4.81 -20.69
C VAL A 58 8.49 -4.96 -20.48
N LEU A 59 7.97 -4.53 -19.32
CA LEU A 59 6.56 -4.68 -18.97
C LEU A 59 5.65 -3.55 -19.49
N HIS A 60 6.16 -2.32 -19.54
CA HIS A 60 5.35 -1.11 -19.76
C HIS A 60 5.79 -0.27 -20.95
N GLY A 61 6.85 -0.69 -21.64
CA GLY A 61 7.47 0.07 -22.71
C GLY A 61 8.36 1.22 -22.21
N ASP A 62 9.01 1.87 -23.17
CA ASP A 62 10.04 2.88 -22.93
C ASP A 62 9.49 4.28 -22.66
N GLU A 63 8.26 4.55 -23.11
CA GLU A 63 7.76 5.92 -23.24
C GLU A 63 6.81 6.33 -22.12
N LEU A 64 5.92 5.44 -21.67
CA LEU A 64 4.79 5.84 -20.82
C LEU A 64 5.06 5.62 -19.33
N ARG A 65 4.63 6.56 -18.50
CA ARG A 65 4.46 6.37 -17.05
C ARG A 65 3.11 6.93 -16.61
N THR A 66 2.46 6.22 -15.70
CA THR A 66 1.05 6.46 -15.41
C THR A 66 0.81 7.22 -14.12
N TYR A 67 -0.36 7.80 -14.00
CA TYR A 67 -0.94 8.31 -12.77
C TYR A 67 -2.47 8.13 -12.81
N VAL A 68 -3.13 8.26 -11.68
CA VAL A 68 -4.60 8.20 -11.58
C VAL A 68 -5.16 9.50 -10.99
N ILE A 69 -6.39 9.86 -11.37
CA ILE A 69 -7.15 10.88 -10.66
C ILE A 69 -8.17 10.15 -9.80
N ASP A 70 -7.84 9.99 -8.52
CA ASP A 70 -8.71 9.39 -7.53
C ASP A 70 -8.99 10.33 -6.35
N ARG A 71 -9.84 9.87 -5.43
CA ARG A 71 -10.01 10.52 -4.13
C ARG A 71 -9.88 9.51 -3.00
N ASN A 72 -8.98 9.82 -2.06
CA ASN A 72 -8.93 9.14 -0.77
C ASN A 72 -10.09 9.63 0.11
N ILE A 73 -10.89 8.70 0.62
CA ILE A 73 -12.02 8.99 1.51
C ILE A 73 -11.86 8.13 2.76
N ASN A 74 -11.62 8.78 3.91
CA ASN A 74 -11.63 8.10 5.19
C ASN A 74 -13.00 8.27 5.85
N TYR A 75 -13.91 7.31 5.68
CA TYR A 75 -15.30 7.47 6.13
C TYR A 75 -15.45 7.50 7.67
N THR A 76 -14.46 7.03 8.41
CA THR A 76 -14.37 7.16 9.88
C THR A 76 -12.90 7.05 10.32
N ASN A 77 -12.55 7.72 11.42
CA ASN A 77 -11.28 7.51 12.13
C ASN A 77 -11.44 6.67 13.41
N VAL A 78 -12.67 6.29 13.78
CA VAL A 78 -12.96 5.41 14.92
C VAL A 78 -12.48 4.00 14.61
N CYS A 79 -11.60 3.44 15.44
CA CYS A 79 -10.96 2.16 15.13
C CYS A 79 -10.70 1.32 16.38
N THR A 80 -11.06 0.04 16.32
CA THR A 80 -10.77 -0.94 17.38
C THR A 80 -9.28 -1.28 17.49
N ALA A 81 -8.51 -1.17 16.40
CA ALA A 81 -7.06 -1.43 16.44
C ALA A 81 -6.28 -0.29 17.10
N ARG A 82 -5.21 -0.67 17.80
CA ARG A 82 -4.29 0.24 18.51
C ARG A 82 -2.89 0.17 17.92
N CYS A 83 -2.79 0.30 16.60
CA CYS A 83 -1.52 0.23 15.89
C CYS A 83 -0.54 1.30 16.39
N THR A 84 0.68 0.89 16.71
CA THR A 84 1.69 1.81 17.27
C THR A 84 2.23 2.79 16.23
N PHE A 85 2.04 2.52 14.94
CA PHE A 85 2.45 3.38 13.82
C PHE A 85 1.34 4.28 13.28
N CYS A 86 0.12 4.22 13.83
CA CYS A 86 -1.02 4.96 13.29
C CYS A 86 -1.31 6.20 14.15
N ALA A 87 -1.18 7.39 13.55
CA ALA A 87 -1.60 8.66 14.17
C ALA A 87 -3.07 9.02 13.88
N PHE A 88 -3.72 8.29 12.97
CA PHE A 88 -5.08 8.58 12.50
C PHE A 88 -6.18 7.99 13.42
N ARG A 89 -5.93 6.84 14.05
CA ARG A 89 -6.96 6.12 14.83
C ARG A 89 -7.46 6.91 16.02
N ARG A 90 -8.75 6.80 16.31
CA ARG A 90 -9.42 7.33 17.51
C ARG A 90 -10.26 6.26 18.19
N ASP A 91 -10.32 6.36 19.52
CA ASP A 91 -11.38 5.71 20.30
C ASP A 91 -12.68 6.53 20.08
N ALA A 92 -13.86 5.92 20.24
CA ALA A 92 -15.13 6.54 19.84
C ALA A 92 -15.48 7.81 20.63
N ASP A 93 -14.90 7.97 21.82
CA ASP A 93 -15.07 9.09 22.73
C ASP A 93 -13.97 10.16 22.62
N ASP A 94 -12.96 9.96 21.76
CA ASP A 94 -11.96 10.99 21.49
C ASP A 94 -12.63 12.23 20.87
N HIS A 95 -12.24 13.43 21.31
CA HIS A 95 -12.85 14.70 20.87
C HIS A 95 -12.81 14.97 19.35
N ASP A 96 -11.86 14.36 18.64
CA ASP A 96 -11.69 14.45 17.19
C ASP A 96 -12.08 13.15 16.46
N ALA A 97 -12.81 12.26 17.14
CA ALA A 97 -13.45 11.10 16.52
C ALA A 97 -14.59 11.53 15.59
N TYR A 98 -14.70 10.89 14.42
CA TYR A 98 -15.79 11.12 13.48
C TYR A 98 -16.18 9.88 12.69
N THR A 99 -17.42 9.89 12.20
CA THR A 99 -17.90 9.05 11.10
C THR A 99 -18.68 9.95 10.17
N LEU A 100 -18.28 10.00 8.90
CA LEU A 100 -18.99 10.77 7.90
C LEU A 100 -20.38 10.19 7.67
N ASP A 101 -21.38 11.06 7.53
CA ASP A 101 -22.64 10.64 6.94
C ASP A 101 -22.45 10.30 5.45
N LYS A 102 -23.40 9.53 4.89
CA LYS A 102 -23.32 9.09 3.49
C LYS A 102 -23.39 10.28 2.52
N GLN A 103 -24.08 11.37 2.88
CA GLN A 103 -24.22 12.53 2.00
C GLN A 103 -22.89 13.26 1.84
N ALA A 104 -22.14 13.48 2.91
CA ALA A 104 -20.79 14.03 2.87
C ALA A 104 -19.85 13.16 2.01
N ILE A 105 -20.00 11.83 2.05
CA ILE A 105 -19.26 10.94 1.15
C ILE A 105 -19.69 11.17 -0.30
N TYR A 106 -20.99 11.24 -0.60
CA TYR A 106 -21.49 11.50 -1.95
C TYR A 106 -21.02 12.85 -2.51
N ASP A 107 -20.98 13.90 -1.69
CA ASP A 107 -20.50 15.22 -2.08
C ASP A 107 -19.00 15.17 -2.45
N LYS A 108 -18.20 14.42 -1.66
CA LYS A 108 -16.80 14.17 -1.99
C LYS A 108 -16.62 13.41 -3.31
N VAL A 109 -17.49 12.44 -3.62
CA VAL A 109 -17.49 11.75 -4.92
C VAL A 109 -17.90 12.70 -6.05
N ALA A 110 -18.88 13.58 -5.83
CA ALA A 110 -19.29 14.56 -6.83
C ALA A 110 -18.15 15.53 -7.19
N GLU A 111 -17.41 16.02 -6.20
CA GLU A 111 -16.21 16.85 -6.39
C GLU A 111 -15.13 16.14 -7.21
N LEU A 112 -14.90 14.84 -6.97
CA LEU A 112 -13.97 14.02 -7.76
C LEU A 112 -14.41 13.94 -9.23
N VAL A 113 -15.69 13.60 -9.45
CA VAL A 113 -16.25 13.47 -10.81
C VAL A 113 -16.17 14.80 -11.57
N ALA A 114 -16.38 15.93 -10.87
CA ALA A 114 -16.30 17.27 -11.47
C ALA A 114 -14.92 17.62 -12.04
N ILE A 115 -13.85 16.97 -11.56
CA ILE A 115 -12.48 17.15 -12.09
C ILE A 115 -12.05 16.01 -13.03
N GLY A 116 -12.97 15.16 -13.47
CA GLY A 116 -12.69 14.03 -14.36
C GLY A 116 -12.07 12.82 -13.68
N GLY A 117 -12.16 12.74 -12.35
CA GLY A 117 -11.74 11.56 -11.60
C GLY A 117 -12.68 10.39 -11.77
N THR A 118 -12.12 9.17 -11.74
CA THR A 118 -12.86 7.93 -12.10
C THR A 118 -12.84 6.88 -10.99
N GLN A 119 -12.19 7.17 -9.86
CA GLN A 119 -11.98 6.19 -8.79
C GLN A 119 -12.03 6.86 -7.41
N ILE A 120 -12.57 6.15 -6.43
CA ILE A 120 -12.33 6.44 -5.01
C ILE A 120 -11.49 5.34 -4.38
N LEU A 121 -10.58 5.73 -3.49
CA LEU A 121 -9.93 4.86 -2.52
C LEU A 121 -10.59 5.12 -1.15
N MET A 122 -11.40 4.19 -0.65
CA MET A 122 -12.19 4.40 0.55
C MET A 122 -11.84 3.40 1.66
N GLN A 123 -11.23 3.89 2.74
CA GLN A 123 -10.76 3.07 3.86
C GLN A 123 -10.96 3.82 5.17
N GLY A 124 -11.46 3.16 6.20
CA GLY A 124 -11.76 3.78 7.49
C GLY A 124 -11.09 3.07 8.65
N GLY A 125 -11.32 3.61 9.84
CA GLY A 125 -11.16 2.85 11.07
C GLY A 125 -12.19 1.72 11.16
N MET A 126 -11.85 0.68 11.93
CA MET A 126 -12.70 -0.49 12.13
C MET A 126 -13.73 -0.16 13.21
N ASN A 127 -14.84 0.46 12.79
CA ASN A 127 -15.88 1.00 13.68
C ASN A 127 -17.02 -0.01 13.90
N PRO A 128 -17.19 -0.57 15.12
CA PRO A 128 -18.21 -1.59 15.40
C PRO A 128 -19.65 -1.04 15.43
N ALA A 129 -19.82 0.28 15.45
CA ALA A 129 -21.15 0.91 15.44
C ALA A 129 -21.81 0.91 14.05
N LEU A 130 -21.08 0.55 13.00
CA LEU A 130 -21.59 0.55 11.62
C LEU A 130 -22.11 -0.84 11.23
N PRO A 131 -23.44 -1.03 11.05
CA PRO A 131 -23.98 -2.31 10.60
C PRO A 131 -23.69 -2.55 9.11
N LEU A 132 -23.76 -3.81 8.67
CA LEU A 132 -23.54 -4.19 7.27
C LEU A 132 -24.40 -3.39 6.27
N ASP A 133 -25.65 -3.10 6.62
CA ASP A 133 -26.57 -2.34 5.76
C ASP A 133 -26.10 -0.90 5.54
N TRP A 134 -25.38 -0.31 6.50
CA TRP A 134 -24.76 1.00 6.30
C TRP A 134 -23.79 0.98 5.12
N TYR A 135 -22.93 -0.04 5.06
CA TYR A 135 -21.94 -0.23 3.99
C TYR A 135 -22.61 -0.54 2.65
N THR A 136 -23.57 -1.48 2.62
CA THR A 136 -24.22 -1.85 1.35
C THR A 136 -25.05 -0.70 0.78
N ASP A 137 -25.74 0.07 1.61
CA ASP A 137 -26.47 1.26 1.17
C ASP A 137 -25.54 2.38 0.70
N LEU A 138 -24.39 2.56 1.35
CA LEU A 138 -23.39 3.51 0.91
C LEU A 138 -22.92 3.17 -0.51
N LEU A 139 -22.52 1.92 -0.76
CA LEU A 139 -22.06 1.44 -2.07
C LEU A 139 -23.14 1.58 -3.15
N ARG A 140 -24.38 1.13 -2.87
CA ARG A 140 -25.51 1.27 -3.82
C ARG A 140 -25.78 2.74 -4.12
N GLY A 141 -25.72 3.59 -3.11
CA GLY A 141 -25.92 5.02 -3.24
C GLY A 141 -24.84 5.70 -4.09
N ILE A 142 -23.57 5.28 -3.97
CA ILE A 142 -22.47 5.72 -4.84
C ILE A 142 -22.74 5.28 -6.27
N LYS A 143 -22.98 3.98 -6.51
CA LYS A 143 -23.20 3.44 -7.86
C LYS A 143 -24.43 4.01 -8.56
N SER A 144 -25.49 4.31 -7.82
CA SER A 144 -26.69 4.94 -8.37
C SER A 144 -26.46 6.38 -8.80
N ARG A 145 -25.62 7.14 -8.09
CA ARG A 145 -25.35 8.57 -8.38
C ARG A 145 -24.21 8.75 -9.37
N PHE A 146 -23.20 7.90 -9.27
CA PHE A 146 -21.93 8.00 -9.99
C PHE A 146 -21.57 6.64 -10.61
N PRO A 147 -22.34 6.14 -11.59
CA PRO A 147 -22.16 4.79 -12.15
C PRO A 147 -20.80 4.57 -12.80
N GLY A 148 -20.11 5.63 -13.24
CA GLY A 148 -18.77 5.57 -13.81
C GLY A 148 -17.62 5.56 -12.78
N VAL A 149 -17.90 5.68 -11.49
CA VAL A 149 -16.86 5.69 -10.44
C VAL A 149 -16.54 4.26 -10.01
N HIS A 150 -15.25 3.93 -10.08
CA HIS A 150 -14.67 2.71 -9.53
C HIS A 150 -14.49 2.83 -8.02
N VAL A 151 -15.07 1.90 -7.27
CA VAL A 151 -15.03 1.84 -5.80
C VAL A 151 -13.95 0.85 -5.37
N HIS A 152 -12.76 1.39 -5.08
CA HIS A 152 -11.66 0.67 -4.47
C HIS A 152 -11.72 0.86 -2.94
N ALA A 153 -12.34 -0.08 -2.22
CA ALA A 153 -12.70 0.17 -0.82
C ALA A 153 -12.50 -1.02 0.11
N PHE A 154 -12.34 -0.69 1.40
CA PHE A 154 -12.19 -1.59 2.55
C PHE A 154 -10.92 -2.44 2.51
N SER A 155 -10.05 -2.27 3.50
CA SER A 155 -8.83 -3.03 3.67
C SER A 155 -9.08 -4.45 4.20
N PRO A 156 -8.13 -5.39 4.06
CA PRO A 156 -8.25 -6.70 4.70
C PRO A 156 -8.49 -6.68 6.21
N PRO A 157 -7.85 -5.81 7.02
CA PRO A 157 -8.25 -5.66 8.43
C PRO A 157 -9.74 -5.34 8.61
N GLU A 158 -10.31 -4.43 7.81
CA GLU A 158 -11.75 -4.12 7.86
C GLU A 158 -12.61 -5.34 7.53
N PHE A 159 -12.25 -6.15 6.51
CA PHE A 159 -12.96 -7.39 6.19
C PHE A 159 -12.90 -8.44 7.32
N ILE A 160 -11.76 -8.55 8.01
CA ILE A 160 -11.62 -9.45 9.16
C ILE A 160 -12.49 -8.98 10.32
N GLU A 161 -12.59 -7.67 10.54
CA GLU A 161 -13.51 -7.12 11.53
C GLU A 161 -14.97 -7.24 11.09
N PHE A 162 -15.30 -7.13 9.80
CA PHE A 162 -16.66 -7.42 9.31
C PHE A 162 -17.09 -8.87 9.61
N VAL A 163 -16.16 -9.82 9.49
CA VAL A 163 -16.41 -11.21 9.90
C VAL A 163 -16.69 -11.30 11.41
N GLN A 164 -15.98 -10.54 12.24
CA GLN A 164 -16.20 -10.53 13.69
C GLN A 164 -17.50 -9.81 14.09
N PHE A 165 -17.76 -8.64 13.50
CA PHE A 165 -18.88 -7.77 13.86
C PHE A 165 -20.22 -8.32 13.36
N PHE A 166 -20.24 -8.93 12.17
CA PHE A 166 -21.48 -9.39 11.54
C PHE A 166 -21.74 -10.89 11.74
N ASP A 167 -20.75 -11.62 12.30
CA ASP A 167 -20.76 -13.07 12.50
C ASP A 167 -21.46 -13.85 11.36
N PRO A 168 -20.92 -13.77 10.13
CA PRO A 168 -21.54 -14.41 8.99
C PRO A 168 -21.48 -15.94 9.12
N PRO A 169 -22.42 -16.67 8.50
CA PRO A 169 -22.42 -18.13 8.51
C PRO A 169 -21.20 -18.69 7.77
N GLY A 170 -20.75 -19.88 8.19
CA GLY A 170 -19.66 -20.62 7.57
C GLY A 170 -18.65 -21.14 8.59
N ASP A 171 -18.05 -22.29 8.29
CA ASP A 171 -17.15 -23.01 9.21
C ASP A 171 -15.67 -22.63 9.04
N SER A 172 -15.34 -21.83 8.03
CA SER A 172 -13.98 -21.37 7.74
C SER A 172 -13.91 -19.86 7.55
N LEU A 173 -12.74 -19.27 7.80
CA LEU A 173 -12.49 -17.86 7.53
C LEU A 173 -12.78 -17.50 6.06
N GLU A 174 -12.39 -18.37 5.13
CA GLU A 174 -12.63 -18.18 3.69
C GLU A 174 -14.14 -18.10 3.38
N ALA A 175 -14.97 -18.99 3.94
CA ALA A 175 -16.42 -18.99 3.75
C ALA A 175 -17.06 -17.72 4.31
N LYS A 176 -16.64 -17.32 5.52
CA LYS A 176 -17.12 -16.10 6.19
C LYS A 176 -16.74 -14.82 5.42
N LEU A 177 -15.50 -14.72 4.98
CA LEU A 177 -15.03 -13.62 4.12
C LEU A 177 -15.81 -13.55 2.81
N ARG A 178 -16.00 -14.69 2.15
CA ARG A 178 -16.75 -14.77 0.89
C ARG A 178 -18.19 -14.30 1.08
N TRP A 179 -18.84 -14.65 2.19
CA TRP A 179 -20.20 -14.21 2.49
C TRP A 179 -20.34 -12.69 2.59
N VAL A 180 -19.40 -12.02 3.26
CA VAL A 180 -19.37 -10.56 3.39
C VAL A 180 -19.06 -9.92 2.05
N MET A 181 -18.01 -10.42 1.38
CA MET A 181 -17.47 -9.82 0.18
C MET A 181 -18.43 -9.92 -1.01
N VAL A 182 -19.18 -11.01 -1.15
CA VAL A 182 -20.25 -11.12 -2.16
C VAL A 182 -21.30 -10.02 -1.97
N ARG A 183 -21.74 -9.74 -0.74
CA ARG A 183 -22.73 -8.69 -0.46
C ARG A 183 -22.21 -7.30 -0.78
N LEU A 184 -20.96 -7.00 -0.42
CA LEU A 184 -20.35 -5.71 -0.73
C LEU A 184 -20.13 -5.56 -2.25
N ARG A 185 -19.66 -6.60 -2.94
CA ARG A 185 -19.52 -6.62 -4.40
C ARG A 185 -20.87 -6.38 -5.09
N ASP A 186 -21.90 -7.13 -4.70
CA ASP A 186 -23.23 -7.01 -5.28
C ASP A 186 -23.88 -5.64 -4.97
N ALA A 187 -23.45 -4.97 -3.90
CA ALA A 187 -23.86 -3.61 -3.57
C ALA A 187 -23.07 -2.53 -4.35
N GLY A 188 -21.93 -2.85 -4.96
CA GLY A 188 -21.16 -1.92 -5.78
C GLY A 188 -19.67 -1.80 -5.48
N LEU A 189 -19.08 -2.69 -4.68
CA LEU A 189 -17.62 -2.77 -4.52
C LEU A 189 -16.96 -3.37 -5.76
N ASP A 190 -15.94 -2.71 -6.32
CA ASP A 190 -15.26 -3.18 -7.53
C ASP A 190 -13.88 -3.81 -7.27
N SER A 191 -13.12 -3.29 -6.31
CA SER A 191 -11.79 -3.82 -5.96
C SER A 191 -11.41 -3.56 -4.50
N VAL A 192 -10.43 -4.32 -3.99
CA VAL A 192 -10.00 -4.26 -2.57
C VAL A 192 -8.59 -3.66 -2.44
N PRO A 193 -8.39 -2.57 -1.67
CA PRO A 193 -7.08 -1.96 -1.46
C PRO A 193 -6.18 -2.76 -0.52
N GLY A 194 -4.87 -2.66 -0.76
CA GLY A 194 -3.84 -3.38 -0.03
C GLY A 194 -3.51 -2.87 1.36
N GLY A 195 -4.29 -1.95 1.93
CA GLY A 195 -4.01 -1.38 3.26
C GLY A 195 -3.90 -2.44 4.36
N GLY A 196 -3.10 -2.16 5.40
CA GLY A 196 -2.91 -3.10 6.51
C GLY A 196 -1.92 -4.23 6.24
N GLY A 197 -1.20 -4.20 5.11
CA GLY A 197 -0.15 -5.17 4.79
C GLY A 197 1.06 -5.03 5.72
N GLU A 198 1.54 -3.80 5.94
CA GLU A 198 2.65 -3.44 6.83
C GLU A 198 3.87 -4.37 6.64
N ILE A 199 4.20 -5.19 7.64
CA ILE A 199 5.14 -6.31 7.59
C ILE A 199 4.41 -7.57 8.08
N PHE A 200 4.63 -8.69 7.39
CA PHE A 200 3.91 -9.94 7.67
C PHE A 200 4.54 -10.80 8.75
N SER A 201 5.84 -10.68 8.98
CA SER A 201 6.50 -11.49 9.99
C SER A 201 5.90 -11.24 11.36
N HIS A 202 5.70 -12.34 12.07
CA HIS A 202 4.84 -12.38 13.25
C HIS A 202 5.37 -11.51 14.40
N HIS A 203 6.69 -11.52 14.62
CA HIS A 203 7.35 -10.71 15.66
C HIS A 203 7.21 -9.21 15.42
N VAL A 204 7.26 -8.76 14.16
CA VAL A 204 7.02 -7.37 13.82
C VAL A 204 5.55 -7.04 14.01
N ARG A 205 4.66 -7.84 13.42
CA ARG A 205 3.23 -7.56 13.37
C ARG A 205 2.58 -7.51 14.76
N ARG A 206 2.96 -8.40 15.68
CA ARG A 206 2.47 -8.37 17.08
C ARG A 206 2.88 -7.11 17.83
N LYS A 207 4.00 -6.49 17.46
CA LYS A 207 4.50 -5.30 18.13
C LYS A 207 3.91 -4.01 17.57
N ILE A 208 3.63 -3.99 16.26
CA ILE A 208 3.19 -2.76 15.59
C ILE A 208 1.69 -2.72 15.31
N GLY A 209 1.05 -3.86 15.05
CA GLY A 209 -0.32 -4.00 14.58
C GLY A 209 -1.27 -4.54 15.64
N LEU A 210 -1.29 -3.97 16.85
CA LEU A 210 -2.18 -4.42 17.93
C LEU A 210 -3.66 -4.32 17.49
N GLY A 211 -4.37 -5.45 17.51
CA GLY A 211 -5.77 -5.55 17.07
C GLY A 211 -5.96 -5.53 15.54
N LYS A 212 -4.89 -5.62 14.74
CA LYS A 212 -5.00 -5.90 13.30
C LYS A 212 -4.92 -7.41 13.04
N CYS A 213 -5.53 -7.84 11.94
CA CYS A 213 -5.42 -9.21 11.45
C CYS A 213 -3.97 -9.61 11.18
N ASP A 214 -3.65 -10.91 11.26
CA ASP A 214 -2.33 -11.44 10.91
C ASP A 214 -2.10 -11.53 9.38
N ALA A 215 -0.94 -12.05 8.98
CA ALA A 215 -0.56 -12.16 7.58
C ALA A 215 -1.46 -13.14 6.80
N GLU A 216 -1.80 -14.29 7.39
CA GLU A 216 -2.61 -15.31 6.72
C GLU A 216 -4.04 -14.80 6.51
N ALA A 217 -4.64 -14.16 7.51
CA ALA A 217 -5.95 -13.53 7.39
C ALA A 217 -5.97 -12.41 6.34
N TRP A 218 -4.90 -11.60 6.27
CA TRP A 218 -4.75 -10.57 5.24
C TRP A 218 -4.68 -11.17 3.83
N LEU A 219 -3.83 -12.20 3.64
CA LEU A 219 -3.64 -12.88 2.35
C LEU A 219 -4.90 -13.65 1.93
N MET A 220 -5.57 -14.31 2.87
CA MET A 220 -6.84 -15.00 2.65
C MET A 220 -7.93 -14.04 2.17
N THR A 221 -8.02 -12.85 2.74
CA THR A 221 -8.98 -11.83 2.28
C THR A 221 -8.75 -11.45 0.84
N MET A 222 -7.49 -11.22 0.46
CA MET A 222 -7.12 -10.90 -0.92
C MET A 222 -7.42 -12.06 -1.87
N TYR A 223 -7.12 -13.29 -1.45
CA TYR A 223 -7.43 -14.49 -2.24
C TYR A 223 -8.92 -14.68 -2.46
N VAL A 224 -9.76 -14.44 -1.45
CA VAL A 224 -11.22 -14.48 -1.61
C VAL A 224 -11.66 -13.44 -2.64
N ALA A 225 -11.12 -12.21 -2.61
CA ALA A 225 -11.40 -11.19 -3.62
C ALA A 225 -11.00 -11.64 -5.04
N HIS A 226 -9.82 -12.23 -5.18
CA HIS A 226 -9.33 -12.79 -6.44
C HIS A 226 -10.23 -13.91 -6.97
N SER A 227 -10.68 -14.82 -6.10
CA SER A 227 -11.60 -15.92 -6.44
C SER A 227 -12.98 -15.42 -6.91
N LEU A 228 -13.35 -14.18 -6.54
CA LEU A 228 -14.58 -13.52 -6.96
C LEU A 228 -14.38 -12.64 -8.22
N GLY A 229 -13.19 -12.67 -8.83
CA GLY A 229 -12.86 -11.91 -10.04
C GLY A 229 -12.46 -10.45 -9.79
N MET A 230 -12.29 -10.02 -8.54
CA MET A 230 -11.91 -8.65 -8.22
C MET A 230 -10.39 -8.47 -8.27
N PHE A 231 -9.95 -7.33 -8.78
CA PHE A 231 -8.55 -6.93 -8.62
C PHE A 231 -8.28 -6.37 -7.23
N THR A 232 -7.03 -6.40 -6.83
CA THR A 232 -6.59 -5.82 -5.56
C THR A 232 -5.23 -5.14 -5.69
N SER A 233 -4.81 -4.44 -4.65
CA SER A 233 -3.43 -3.98 -4.49
C SER A 233 -2.78 -4.64 -3.26
N ALA A 234 -1.46 -4.65 -3.20
CA ALA A 234 -0.68 -5.10 -2.04
C ALA A 234 0.22 -3.96 -1.57
N THR A 235 0.45 -3.89 -0.26
CA THR A 235 1.25 -2.80 0.31
C THR A 235 2.21 -3.26 1.40
N MET A 236 3.33 -2.54 1.51
CA MET A 236 4.36 -2.80 2.53
C MET A 236 4.86 -1.49 3.14
N MET A 237 4.48 -1.22 4.39
CA MET A 237 5.08 -0.15 5.18
C MET A 237 6.36 -0.66 5.84
N PHE A 238 7.50 -0.04 5.54
CA PHE A 238 8.82 -0.47 6.02
C PHE A 238 9.62 0.69 6.61
N GLY A 239 10.81 0.41 7.16
CA GLY A 239 11.69 1.43 7.72
C GLY A 239 11.38 1.75 9.18
N HIS A 240 11.10 0.72 9.97
CA HIS A 240 10.80 0.83 11.39
C HIS A 240 11.58 -0.22 12.18
N ILE A 241 10.93 -1.24 12.73
CA ILE A 241 11.56 -2.22 13.62
C ILE A 241 12.00 -3.50 12.89
N GLU A 242 11.60 -3.66 11.63
CA GLU A 242 11.79 -4.87 10.84
C GLU A 242 13.21 -5.05 10.32
N GLY A 243 13.62 -6.30 10.13
CA GLY A 243 14.85 -6.63 9.42
C GLY A 243 14.67 -6.66 7.90
N LEU A 244 15.77 -6.65 7.16
CA LEU A 244 15.73 -6.75 5.69
C LEU A 244 15.09 -8.06 5.20
N ALA A 245 15.31 -9.17 5.93
CA ALA A 245 14.70 -10.45 5.59
C ALA A 245 13.17 -10.44 5.78
N ASP A 246 12.63 -9.64 6.71
CA ASP A 246 11.18 -9.48 6.90
C ASP A 246 10.53 -8.82 5.67
N ARG A 247 11.22 -7.87 5.03
CA ARG A 247 10.74 -7.22 3.80
C ARG A 247 10.67 -8.20 2.63
N VAL A 248 11.71 -9.02 2.47
CA VAL A 248 11.75 -10.06 1.44
C VAL A 248 10.69 -11.13 1.71
N HIS A 249 10.54 -11.56 2.97
CA HIS A 249 9.49 -12.48 3.39
C HIS A 249 8.10 -11.94 3.05
N HIS A 250 7.83 -10.67 3.34
CA HIS A 250 6.57 -10.02 2.97
C HIS A 250 6.31 -10.10 1.46
N MET A 251 7.26 -9.65 0.64
CA MET A 251 7.13 -9.70 -0.83
C MET A 251 6.98 -11.13 -1.34
N TRP A 252 7.69 -12.09 -0.74
CA TRP A 252 7.60 -13.50 -1.10
C TRP A 252 6.21 -14.09 -0.82
N LEU A 253 5.60 -13.80 0.32
CA LEU A 253 4.22 -14.21 0.58
C LEU A 253 3.23 -13.60 -0.41
N VAL A 254 3.34 -12.30 -0.71
CA VAL A 254 2.50 -11.67 -1.75
C VAL A 254 2.67 -12.38 -3.09
N ARG A 255 3.91 -12.65 -3.50
CA ARG A 255 4.25 -13.34 -4.75
C ARG A 255 3.67 -14.75 -4.83
N GLN A 256 3.79 -15.53 -3.76
CA GLN A 256 3.27 -16.91 -3.69
C GLN A 256 1.74 -16.95 -3.76
N TRP A 257 1.06 -16.02 -3.09
CA TRP A 257 -0.40 -15.96 -3.13
C TRP A 257 -0.93 -15.45 -4.48
N GLN A 258 -0.20 -14.56 -5.15
CA GLN A 258 -0.45 -14.21 -6.54
C GLN A 258 -0.27 -15.42 -7.47
N ASP A 259 0.81 -16.20 -7.32
CA ASP A 259 1.02 -17.43 -8.10
C ASP A 259 -0.19 -18.38 -7.93
N ARG A 260 -0.65 -18.58 -6.68
CA ARG A 260 -1.83 -19.37 -6.35
C ARG A 260 -3.10 -18.83 -7.00
N ALA A 261 -3.31 -17.51 -6.99
CA ALA A 261 -4.47 -16.88 -7.60
C ALA A 261 -4.47 -17.01 -9.12
N LEU A 262 -3.33 -16.77 -9.77
CA LEU A 262 -3.18 -16.87 -11.23
C LEU A 262 -3.29 -18.31 -11.76
N ALA A 263 -2.98 -19.31 -10.91
CA ALA A 263 -3.16 -20.72 -11.23
C ALA A 263 -4.63 -21.21 -11.15
N MET A 264 -5.56 -20.40 -10.62
CA MET A 264 -6.98 -20.78 -10.54
C MET A 264 -7.56 -21.01 -11.94
N SER A 265 -8.02 -22.23 -12.18
CA SER A 265 -8.45 -22.70 -13.51
C SER A 265 -9.94 -22.47 -13.79
N ASP A 266 -10.71 -22.00 -12.80
CA ASP A 266 -12.17 -21.99 -12.86
C ASP A 266 -12.75 -20.57 -12.78
N VAL A 267 -13.64 -20.29 -13.73
CA VAL A 267 -14.13 -18.97 -14.11
C VAL A 267 -15.34 -18.60 -13.25
N GLY A 268 -15.31 -17.41 -12.66
CA GLY A 268 -16.49 -16.85 -12.00
C GLY A 268 -17.72 -16.81 -12.92
N PRO A 269 -18.94 -16.67 -12.37
CA PRO A 269 -20.22 -16.91 -13.06
C PRO A 269 -20.58 -15.91 -14.19
N ARG A 270 -19.63 -15.14 -14.72
CA ARG A 270 -19.83 -14.14 -15.79
C ARG A 270 -18.73 -14.19 -16.85
N GLY A 271 -18.50 -15.32 -17.52
CA GLY A 271 -17.76 -15.38 -18.80
C GLY A 271 -16.37 -14.71 -18.86
N SER A 272 -15.76 -14.40 -17.73
CA SER A 272 -14.47 -13.71 -17.59
C SER A 272 -13.39 -14.76 -17.48
N CYS A 273 -12.65 -14.99 -18.56
CA CYS A 273 -11.65 -16.05 -18.68
C CYS A 273 -10.40 -15.90 -17.79
N ALA A 274 -10.39 -15.09 -16.72
CA ALA A 274 -9.26 -14.99 -15.80
C ALA A 274 -9.69 -14.66 -14.36
N PRO A 275 -9.00 -15.20 -13.34
CA PRO A 275 -9.22 -14.82 -11.95
C PRO A 275 -8.81 -13.37 -11.69
N GLY A 276 -9.38 -12.77 -10.64
CA GLY A 276 -8.86 -11.54 -10.06
C GLY A 276 -7.43 -11.75 -9.54
N HIS A 277 -6.68 -10.67 -9.36
CA HIS A 277 -5.27 -10.73 -8.95
C HIS A 277 -4.79 -9.37 -8.45
N TYR A 278 -3.61 -9.32 -7.82
CA TYR A 278 -2.94 -8.06 -7.50
C TYR A 278 -2.54 -7.33 -8.79
N LYS A 279 -3.02 -6.10 -8.94
CA LYS A 279 -2.63 -5.20 -10.03
C LYS A 279 -1.41 -4.35 -9.67
N ALA A 280 -1.26 -4.02 -8.39
CA ALA A 280 -0.25 -3.07 -7.94
C ALA A 280 0.39 -3.52 -6.62
N PHE A 281 1.69 -3.24 -6.48
CA PHE A 281 2.39 -3.25 -5.21
C PHE A 281 2.95 -1.87 -4.90
N ILE A 282 2.73 -1.39 -3.68
CA ILE A 282 3.17 -0.07 -3.22
C ILE A 282 3.90 -0.24 -1.88
N SER A 283 5.18 0.13 -1.85
CA SER A 283 5.99 0.11 -0.62
C SER A 283 6.34 1.53 -0.20
N TRP A 284 6.08 1.89 1.05
CA TRP A 284 6.38 3.23 1.55
C TRP A 284 7.11 3.19 2.90
N PRO A 285 8.02 4.13 3.14
CA PRO A 285 8.63 4.29 4.45
C PRO A 285 7.65 4.78 5.51
N PHE A 286 7.78 4.22 6.70
CA PHE A 286 7.13 4.63 7.93
C PHE A 286 7.37 6.12 8.21
N GLN A 287 6.29 6.84 8.53
CA GLN A 287 6.32 8.23 9.00
C GLN A 287 6.10 8.24 10.51
N ARG A 288 6.99 8.90 11.24
CA ARG A 288 7.14 8.68 12.69
C ARG A 288 6.31 9.65 13.52
N GLU A 289 6.09 10.86 13.00
CA GLU A 289 5.56 11.99 13.74
C GLU A 289 4.17 11.64 14.27
N ASN A 290 3.85 12.06 15.50
CA ASN A 290 2.57 11.81 16.16
C ASN A 290 2.18 10.33 16.36
N THR A 291 3.08 9.37 16.08
CA THR A 291 2.82 7.94 16.31
C THR A 291 3.46 7.46 17.63
N PRO A 292 2.87 6.48 18.34
CA PRO A 292 3.52 5.83 19.47
C PRO A 292 4.89 5.23 19.14
N LEU A 293 5.02 4.58 17.98
CA LEU A 293 6.25 3.92 17.51
C LEU A 293 7.35 4.95 17.22
N GLY A 294 6.99 6.12 16.68
CA GLY A 294 7.94 7.18 16.39
C GLY A 294 8.61 7.80 17.62
N ARG A 295 8.10 7.52 18.83
CA ARG A 295 8.68 7.98 20.11
C ARG A 295 9.91 7.18 20.53
N VAL A 296 10.13 5.98 19.97
CA VAL A 296 11.36 5.26 20.27
C VAL A 296 12.55 5.89 19.53
N PRO A 297 13.78 5.84 20.09
CA PRO A 297 14.95 6.45 19.47
C PRO A 297 15.33 5.79 18.14
N ASP A 298 16.04 6.54 17.31
CA ASP A 298 16.57 6.04 16.05
C ASP A 298 17.78 5.16 16.29
N PHE A 299 17.88 4.09 15.52
CA PHE A 299 19.06 3.26 15.46
C PHE A 299 20.17 3.98 14.67
N GLY A 300 21.38 3.99 15.23
CA GLY A 300 22.54 4.66 14.65
C GLY A 300 22.69 6.12 15.08
N ALA A 301 21.88 6.57 16.03
CA ALA A 301 21.97 7.91 16.62
C ALA A 301 22.76 7.95 17.94
N ARG A 302 23.04 6.78 18.55
CA ARG A 302 23.69 6.67 19.86
C ARG A 302 25.01 5.93 19.77
N GLU A 303 25.97 6.25 20.63
CA GLU A 303 27.30 5.58 20.66
C GLU A 303 27.19 4.05 20.79
N GLU A 304 26.23 3.56 21.57
CA GLU A 304 25.93 2.14 21.76
C GLU A 304 25.49 1.40 20.48
N ASP A 305 25.03 2.14 19.45
CA ASP A 305 24.65 1.56 18.17
C ASP A 305 25.86 1.29 17.27
N PHE A 306 27.07 1.74 17.63
CA PHE A 306 28.30 1.57 16.85
C PHE A 306 29.19 0.46 17.44
N ALA A 307 29.53 -0.53 16.63
CA ALA A 307 30.46 -1.60 17.01
C ALA A 307 31.94 -1.16 16.91
N ALA A 308 32.22 -0.11 16.13
CA ALA A 308 33.51 0.57 16.03
C ALA A 308 33.28 2.00 15.50
N PRO A 309 34.24 2.94 15.60
CA PRO A 309 34.09 4.30 15.06
C PRO A 309 33.62 4.29 13.59
N GLY A 310 32.45 4.86 13.32
CA GLY A 310 31.85 4.91 11.98
C GLY A 310 31.26 3.59 11.46
N ARG A 311 31.26 2.51 12.25
CA ARG A 311 30.66 1.22 11.88
C ARG A 311 29.49 0.89 12.82
N LEU A 312 28.28 0.93 12.28
CA LEU A 312 27.07 0.50 12.98
C LEU A 312 27.17 -0.98 13.37
N GLY A 313 26.65 -1.29 14.56
CA GLY A 313 26.42 -2.63 15.04
C GLY A 313 25.24 -3.30 14.34
N SER A 314 24.81 -4.45 14.85
CA SER A 314 23.67 -5.18 14.29
C SER A 314 22.36 -4.56 14.75
N PHE A 315 21.50 -4.19 13.80
CA PHE A 315 20.14 -3.77 14.12
C PHE A 315 19.34 -4.98 14.62
N ALA A 316 18.63 -4.82 15.74
CA ALA A 316 17.89 -5.91 16.38
C ALA A 316 16.88 -6.59 15.45
N GLY A 317 16.24 -5.83 14.56
CA GLY A 317 15.35 -6.38 13.52
C GLY A 317 16.07 -7.33 12.57
N ASP A 318 17.29 -7.00 12.13
CA ASP A 318 18.08 -7.88 11.25
C ASP A 318 18.60 -9.14 11.95
N VAL A 319 18.78 -9.08 13.28
CA VAL A 319 19.17 -10.25 14.08
C VAL A 319 18.02 -11.27 14.20
N LEU A 320 16.77 -10.78 14.24
CA LEU A 320 15.59 -11.63 14.35
C LEU A 320 15.05 -12.12 13.00
N ALA A 321 15.16 -11.30 11.96
CA ALA A 321 14.46 -11.54 10.71
C ALA A 321 15.00 -12.76 9.96
N GLU A 322 14.11 -13.68 9.62
CA GLU A 322 14.37 -14.85 8.79
C GLU A 322 13.46 -14.82 7.54
N LEU A 323 13.93 -15.39 6.43
CA LEU A 323 13.21 -15.37 5.14
C LEU A 323 11.87 -16.13 5.15
N ASN A 324 11.71 -17.04 6.10
CA ASN A 324 10.47 -17.78 6.33
C ASN A 324 9.53 -17.08 7.35
N GLY A 325 9.91 -15.91 7.87
CA GLY A 325 9.13 -15.15 8.85
C GLY A 325 9.11 -15.73 10.27
N THR A 326 9.94 -16.75 10.54
CA THR A 326 10.08 -17.35 11.88
C THR A 326 11.24 -16.72 12.67
N ILE A 327 11.37 -17.11 13.94
CA ILE A 327 12.57 -16.85 14.75
C ILE A 327 13.12 -18.21 15.17
N ARG A 328 14.22 -18.63 14.55
CA ARG A 328 14.86 -19.95 14.72
C ARG A 328 13.89 -21.12 14.52
N GLY A 329 13.02 -21.01 13.51
CA GLY A 329 12.00 -22.01 13.20
C GLY A 329 10.67 -21.87 13.97
N GLU A 330 10.55 -20.90 14.88
CA GLU A 330 9.34 -20.70 15.68
C GLU A 330 8.55 -19.47 15.20
N ASN A 331 7.25 -19.63 14.93
CA ASN A 331 6.36 -18.58 14.40
C ASN A 331 5.35 -18.04 15.43
N SER A 332 5.33 -18.58 16.65
CA SER A 332 4.30 -18.33 17.68
C SER A 332 4.86 -17.81 19.00
N LEU A 333 6.10 -17.31 18.99
CA LEU A 333 6.73 -16.71 20.17
C LEU A 333 5.91 -15.52 20.69
N SER A 334 5.73 -15.50 22.01
CA SER A 334 5.23 -14.33 22.74
C SER A 334 6.23 -13.17 22.68
N ASN A 335 5.77 -11.95 22.98
CA ASN A 335 6.64 -10.78 23.02
C ASN A 335 7.74 -10.94 24.07
N GLU A 336 7.43 -11.56 25.21
CA GLU A 336 8.39 -11.88 26.27
C GLU A 336 9.51 -12.79 25.74
N GLN A 337 9.15 -13.89 25.07
CA GLN A 337 10.13 -14.83 24.50
C GLN A 337 10.99 -14.19 23.39
N VAL A 338 10.41 -13.30 22.57
CA VAL A 338 11.18 -12.53 21.59
C VAL A 338 12.19 -11.61 22.28
N LEU A 339 11.78 -10.93 23.35
CA LEU A 339 12.64 -10.03 24.11
C LEU A 339 13.71 -10.75 24.93
N GLU A 340 13.47 -11.99 25.38
CA GLU A 340 14.51 -12.84 25.98
C GLU A 340 15.63 -13.15 24.97
N ARG A 341 15.27 -13.38 23.70
CA ARG A 341 16.23 -13.67 22.63
C ARG A 341 16.96 -12.42 22.15
N VAL A 342 16.22 -11.33 21.92
CA VAL A 342 16.75 -10.05 21.42
C VAL A 342 16.13 -8.89 22.21
N PRO A 343 16.71 -8.53 23.38
CA PRO A 343 16.14 -7.52 24.29
C PRO A 343 15.94 -6.13 23.68
N ALA A 344 16.73 -5.79 22.66
CA ALA A 344 16.67 -4.50 21.97
C ALA A 344 15.56 -4.42 20.90
N PHE A 345 14.90 -5.53 20.54
CA PHE A 345 13.92 -5.54 19.45
C PHE A 345 12.75 -4.59 19.72
N GLY A 346 12.46 -3.73 18.74
CA GLY A 346 11.43 -2.70 18.81
C GLY A 346 11.61 -1.66 19.92
N ARG A 347 12.83 -1.51 20.46
CA ARG A 347 13.23 -0.36 21.30
C ARG A 347 13.93 0.74 20.50
N ARG A 348 14.23 0.49 19.24
CA ARG A 348 14.80 1.42 18.27
C ARG A 348 14.07 1.27 16.94
N VAL A 349 14.02 2.34 16.16
CA VAL A 349 13.56 2.31 14.75
C VAL A 349 14.71 2.59 13.81
N ARG A 350 14.76 1.88 12.68
CA ARG A 350 15.66 2.17 11.57
C ARG A 350 14.87 2.89 10.48
N MET A 351 14.84 4.22 10.56
CA MET A 351 14.21 5.07 9.56
C MET A 351 14.85 4.84 8.19
N SER A 352 14.04 4.80 7.13
CA SER A 352 14.56 4.61 5.77
C SER A 352 14.94 5.93 5.13
N SER A 353 16.16 5.99 4.60
CA SER A 353 16.60 7.08 3.75
C SER A 353 16.00 6.98 2.33
N ALA A 354 16.23 8.01 1.51
CA ALA A 354 15.91 7.95 0.08
C ALA A 354 16.61 6.78 -0.62
N THR A 355 17.84 6.46 -0.24
CA THR A 355 18.59 5.33 -0.79
C THR A 355 17.96 3.98 -0.40
N ASP A 356 17.55 3.82 0.86
CA ASP A 356 16.88 2.59 1.33
C ASP A 356 15.53 2.39 0.64
N TYR A 357 14.81 3.50 0.40
CA TYR A 357 13.57 3.49 -0.35
C TYR A 357 13.78 3.07 -1.80
N LEU A 358 14.66 3.75 -2.54
CA LEU A 358 14.92 3.43 -3.95
C LEU A 358 15.43 2.00 -4.13
N ARG A 359 16.20 1.50 -3.15
CA ARG A 359 16.63 0.11 -3.12
C ARG A 359 15.46 -0.86 -2.96
N THR A 360 14.59 -0.61 -1.98
CA THR A 360 13.40 -1.43 -1.75
C THR A 360 12.45 -1.39 -2.95
N GLN A 361 12.32 -0.21 -3.59
CA GLN A 361 11.53 0.01 -4.79
C GLN A 361 12.03 -0.84 -5.97
N ALA A 362 13.34 -0.76 -6.25
CA ALA A 362 13.95 -1.50 -7.35
C ALA A 362 13.89 -3.01 -7.12
N LEU A 363 14.15 -3.47 -5.89
CA LEU A 363 13.98 -4.87 -5.53
C LEU A 363 12.52 -5.33 -5.72
N SER A 364 11.53 -4.52 -5.34
CA SER A 364 10.11 -4.88 -5.51
C SER A 364 9.78 -5.18 -6.98
N ARG A 365 10.29 -4.39 -7.93
CA ARG A 365 10.11 -4.63 -9.38
C ARG A 365 10.80 -5.91 -9.87
N LEU A 366 11.99 -6.21 -9.36
CA LEU A 366 12.76 -7.39 -9.77
C LEU A 366 12.25 -8.69 -9.11
N PHE A 367 11.71 -8.58 -7.89
CA PHE A 367 11.30 -9.73 -7.08
C PHE A 367 9.85 -10.14 -7.29
N LEU A 368 8.95 -9.16 -7.47
CA LEU A 368 7.51 -9.38 -7.70
C LEU A 368 7.23 -9.49 -9.21
N ASP A 369 7.79 -10.51 -9.85
CA ASP A 369 7.70 -10.73 -11.30
C ASP A 369 6.28 -10.92 -11.84
N ASN A 370 5.33 -11.25 -10.96
CA ASN A 370 3.93 -11.57 -11.24
C ASN A 370 2.95 -10.46 -10.79
N ILE A 371 3.46 -9.27 -10.44
CA ILE A 371 2.64 -8.07 -10.17
C ILE A 371 2.86 -7.07 -11.29
N TYR A 372 1.76 -6.61 -11.88
CA TYR A 372 1.78 -5.75 -13.05
C TYR A 372 2.47 -4.41 -12.76
N SER A 373 1.96 -3.64 -11.78
CA SER A 373 2.45 -2.31 -11.48
C SER A 373 3.18 -2.19 -10.16
N ILE A 374 4.21 -1.37 -10.15
CA ILE A 374 4.94 -0.94 -8.97
C ILE A 374 4.77 0.57 -8.86
N GLY A 375 4.17 1.03 -7.75
CA GLY A 375 3.86 2.44 -7.50
C GLY A 375 4.99 3.18 -6.78
N ALA A 376 5.20 4.45 -7.14
CA ALA A 376 6.13 5.36 -6.48
C ALA A 376 5.48 6.03 -5.25
N SER A 377 6.13 5.93 -4.10
CA SER A 377 5.68 6.49 -2.82
C SER A 377 6.13 7.95 -2.62
N TRP A 378 5.76 8.83 -3.56
CA TRP A 378 6.08 10.26 -3.47
C TRP A 378 5.39 10.93 -2.27
N VAL A 379 4.26 10.40 -1.79
CA VAL A 379 3.51 10.95 -0.64
C VAL A 379 4.35 10.92 0.63
N THR A 380 5.17 9.88 0.82
CA THR A 380 6.04 9.74 2.00
C THR A 380 7.47 10.23 1.75
N MET A 381 7.95 10.13 0.50
CA MET A 381 9.36 10.43 0.16
C MET A 381 9.57 11.81 -0.45
N GLY A 382 8.49 12.49 -0.81
CA GLY A 382 8.49 13.74 -1.54
C GLY A 382 8.47 13.57 -3.07
N PRO A 383 8.03 14.60 -3.81
CA PRO A 383 7.81 14.54 -5.25
C PRO A 383 9.05 14.16 -6.06
N HIS A 384 10.21 14.70 -5.71
CA HIS A 384 11.46 14.45 -6.45
C HIS A 384 12.01 13.04 -6.26
N ILE A 385 11.84 12.45 -5.08
CA ILE A 385 12.20 11.04 -4.89
C ILE A 385 11.22 10.12 -5.62
N GLY A 386 9.93 10.48 -5.65
CA GLY A 386 8.94 9.83 -6.50
C GLY A 386 9.30 9.87 -7.98
N GLN A 387 9.75 11.03 -8.47
CA GLN A 387 10.25 11.21 -9.84
C GLN A 387 11.45 10.29 -10.13
N VAL A 388 12.44 10.26 -9.24
CA VAL A 388 13.61 9.37 -9.39
C VAL A 388 13.19 7.90 -9.36
N ALA A 389 12.16 7.53 -8.59
CA ALA A 389 11.66 6.17 -8.50
C ALA A 389 11.18 5.58 -9.85
N LEU A 390 10.81 6.44 -10.81
CA LEU A 390 10.45 6.02 -12.18
C LEU A 390 11.62 5.35 -12.93
N ALA A 391 12.86 5.66 -12.56
CA ALA A 391 14.08 5.01 -13.06
C ALA A 391 14.59 3.90 -12.12
N PHE A 392 13.81 3.55 -11.09
CA PHE A 392 14.08 2.46 -10.14
C PHE A 392 12.95 1.44 -10.13
N GLY A 393 12.30 1.24 -11.28
CA GLY A 393 11.31 0.19 -11.50
C GLY A 393 9.86 0.58 -11.26
N ALA A 394 9.57 1.79 -10.77
CA ALA A 394 8.19 2.27 -10.70
C ALA A 394 7.67 2.61 -12.10
N ASN A 395 6.43 2.21 -12.40
CA ASN A 395 5.76 2.59 -13.65
C ASN A 395 4.64 3.62 -13.43
N ASP A 396 4.30 3.88 -12.16
CA ASP A 396 3.12 4.63 -11.77
C ASP A 396 3.43 5.61 -10.64
N MET A 397 3.02 6.87 -10.79
CA MET A 397 3.16 7.91 -9.79
C MET A 397 2.01 7.94 -8.77
N GLY A 398 1.10 6.97 -8.77
CA GLY A 398 -0.05 6.98 -7.88
C GLY A 398 -1.06 8.07 -8.25
N SER A 399 -1.73 8.62 -7.24
CA SER A 399 -2.90 9.47 -7.47
C SER A 399 -2.61 10.96 -7.37
N VAL A 400 -3.41 11.77 -8.09
CA VAL A 400 -3.65 13.17 -7.75
C VAL A 400 -4.22 13.26 -6.33
N MET A 401 -3.57 14.05 -5.48
CA MET A 401 -3.94 14.11 -4.08
C MET A 401 -4.75 15.36 -3.78
N MET A 402 -6.08 15.21 -3.80
CA MET A 402 -7.02 16.27 -3.38
C MET A 402 -7.14 16.38 -1.85
N GLU A 403 -6.95 15.26 -1.15
CA GLU A 403 -7.13 15.11 0.30
C GLU A 403 -6.20 13.99 0.80
N GLU A 404 -5.54 14.19 1.93
CA GLU A 404 -4.71 13.17 2.60
C GLU A 404 -4.81 13.39 4.12
N ASN A 405 -5.37 12.42 4.85
CA ASN A 405 -5.62 12.54 6.29
C ASN A 405 -4.80 11.56 7.13
N VAL A 406 -4.26 10.49 6.54
CA VAL A 406 -3.63 9.41 7.30
C VAL A 406 -2.14 9.69 7.46
N VAL A 407 -1.42 9.93 6.35
CA VAL A 407 0.01 10.24 6.36
C VAL A 407 0.26 11.65 6.90
N SER A 408 -0.65 12.59 6.69
CA SER A 408 -0.62 13.95 7.22
C SER A 408 -0.80 14.00 8.73
N SER A 409 -1.62 13.10 9.29
CA SER A 409 -1.67 12.89 10.74
C SER A 409 -0.31 12.45 11.30
N ALA A 410 0.48 11.76 10.47
CA ALA A 410 1.86 11.34 10.77
C ALA A 410 2.93 12.34 10.27
N GLY A 411 2.55 13.60 10.00
CA GLY A 411 3.50 14.70 9.76
C GLY A 411 3.88 14.98 8.30
N THR A 412 3.42 14.20 7.32
CA THR A 412 3.77 14.43 5.91
C THR A 412 2.67 15.14 5.15
N THR A 413 2.99 16.23 4.45
CA THR A 413 1.97 17.11 3.84
C THR A 413 2.10 17.29 2.33
N TYR A 414 2.71 16.33 1.62
CA TYR A 414 2.83 16.44 0.17
C TYR A 414 1.46 16.25 -0.49
N CYS A 415 1.09 17.19 -1.37
CA CYS A 415 -0.06 17.07 -2.26
C CYS A 415 0.38 17.48 -3.67
N LEU A 416 0.07 16.65 -4.66
CA LEU A 416 0.36 16.94 -6.06
C LEU A 416 -0.93 16.94 -6.87
N ASP A 417 -1.11 17.98 -7.67
CA ASP A 417 -2.14 18.04 -8.69
C ASP A 417 -1.68 17.37 -9.99
N GLU A 418 -2.60 17.25 -10.94
CA GLU A 418 -2.36 16.62 -12.25
C GLU A 418 -1.21 17.29 -13.01
N ALA A 419 -1.13 18.62 -13.00
CA ALA A 419 -0.10 19.37 -13.70
C ALA A 419 1.29 19.07 -13.14
N VAL A 420 1.43 19.01 -11.80
CA VAL A 420 2.71 18.67 -11.16
C VAL A 420 3.09 17.22 -11.43
N LEU A 421 2.15 16.27 -11.37
CA LEU A 421 2.43 14.86 -11.70
C LEU A 421 2.89 14.70 -13.16
N CYS A 422 2.17 15.32 -14.10
CA CYS A 422 2.54 15.32 -15.52
C CYS A 422 3.94 15.91 -15.72
N ARG A 423 4.25 17.03 -15.05
CA ARG A 423 5.57 17.66 -15.14
C ARG A 423 6.67 16.74 -14.61
N LEU A 424 6.49 16.12 -13.44
CA LEU A 424 7.49 15.23 -12.85
C LEU A 424 7.76 14.02 -13.76
N ILE A 425 6.72 13.42 -14.31
CA ILE A 425 6.84 12.31 -15.26
C ILE A 425 7.61 12.76 -16.52
N ARG A 426 7.28 13.94 -17.05
CA ARG A 426 7.93 14.47 -18.26
C ARG A 426 9.38 14.84 -18.05
N ASP A 427 9.68 15.53 -16.95
CA ASP A 427 11.04 15.91 -16.56
C ASP A 427 11.91 14.65 -16.26
N ALA A 428 11.29 13.51 -15.94
CA ALA A 428 11.97 12.21 -15.84
C ALA A 428 12.22 11.52 -17.20
N GLY A 429 11.78 12.11 -18.31
CA GLY A 429 11.99 11.60 -19.67
C GLY A 429 10.87 10.72 -20.21
N PHE A 430 9.69 10.70 -19.58
CA PHE A 430 8.55 9.88 -20.00
C PHE A 430 7.35 10.72 -20.47
N THR A 431 6.39 10.09 -21.13
CA THR A 431 5.10 10.68 -21.48
C THR A 431 4.08 10.33 -20.39
N PRO A 432 3.48 11.33 -19.71
CA PRO A 432 2.45 11.09 -18.71
C PRO A 432 1.19 10.49 -19.32
N ALA A 433 0.59 9.52 -18.64
CA ALA A 433 -0.70 8.97 -19.02
C ALA A 433 -1.62 8.77 -17.81
N GLN A 434 -2.84 9.31 -17.90
CA GLN A 434 -3.91 9.02 -16.96
C GLN A 434 -4.41 7.59 -17.18
N ARG A 435 -4.54 6.82 -16.10
CA ARG A 435 -5.12 5.47 -16.10
C ARG A 435 -6.36 5.36 -15.19
N ASN A 436 -7.10 4.27 -15.33
CA ASN A 436 -8.12 3.83 -14.36
C ASN A 436 -7.52 2.84 -13.30
N ASN A 437 -8.37 2.21 -12.47
CA ASN A 437 -7.94 1.22 -11.45
C ASN A 437 -7.35 -0.06 -12.06
N THR A 438 -7.83 -0.46 -13.24
CA THR A 438 -7.42 -1.69 -13.94
C THR A 438 -6.14 -1.52 -14.76
N TYR A 439 -5.58 -0.30 -14.76
CA TYR A 439 -4.41 0.16 -15.51
C TYR A 439 -4.66 0.37 -17.02
N ASP A 440 -5.92 0.46 -17.44
CA ASP A 440 -6.24 0.91 -18.80
C ASP A 440 -6.02 2.42 -18.90
N LEU A 441 -5.44 2.84 -20.03
CA LEU A 441 -5.16 4.24 -20.29
C LEU A 441 -6.45 4.99 -20.64
N ILE A 442 -6.70 6.08 -19.91
CA ILE A 442 -7.79 7.02 -20.17
C ILE A 442 -7.33 8.11 -21.13
N ARG A 443 -6.14 8.69 -20.87
CA ARG A 443 -5.59 9.79 -21.66
C ARG A 443 -4.06 9.75 -21.64
N VAL A 444 -3.45 9.95 -22.81
CA VAL A 444 -2.00 10.13 -22.95
C VAL A 444 -1.72 11.62 -23.19
N HIS A 445 -0.80 12.19 -22.43
CA HIS A 445 -0.43 13.60 -22.52
C HIS A 445 0.87 13.75 -23.31
N ALA A 446 0.75 13.72 -24.64
CA ALA A 446 1.85 14.05 -25.54
C ALA A 446 2.38 15.47 -25.28
N ALA A 447 3.53 15.82 -25.87
CA ALA A 447 4.13 17.15 -25.72
C ALA A 447 3.38 18.22 -26.54
N THR A 448 2.11 18.46 -26.20
CA THR A 448 1.22 19.42 -26.84
C THR A 448 0.81 20.52 -25.85
N PRO A 449 0.50 21.75 -26.30
CA PRO A 449 0.19 22.88 -25.41
C PRO A 449 -1.02 22.69 -24.47
N ASP A 450 -1.88 21.71 -24.76
CA ASP A 450 -3.04 21.33 -23.94
C ASP A 450 -2.72 20.30 -22.85
N ALA A 451 -1.51 19.73 -22.82
CA ALA A 451 -1.08 18.86 -21.74
C ALA A 451 -1.11 19.62 -20.39
N PRO A 452 -1.55 18.99 -19.28
CA PRO A 452 -1.76 19.66 -17.99
C PRO A 452 -0.54 20.45 -17.49
N ASP A 453 0.66 19.90 -17.67
CA ASP A 453 1.92 20.53 -17.28
C ASP A 453 2.34 21.66 -18.23
N LEU A 454 2.09 21.51 -19.53
CA LEU A 454 2.48 22.49 -20.55
C LEU A 454 1.50 23.66 -20.67
N ALA A 455 0.27 23.49 -20.18
CA ALA A 455 -0.72 24.56 -20.09
C ALA A 455 -0.41 25.59 -18.98
N VAL A 456 0.43 25.24 -18.00
CA VAL A 456 0.82 26.13 -16.89
C VAL A 456 1.85 27.16 -17.38
N LYS A 457 1.42 28.43 -17.48
CA LYS A 457 2.28 29.53 -17.97
C LYS A 457 3.22 30.11 -16.93
N ASP A 458 2.83 30.07 -15.65
CA ASP A 458 3.62 30.62 -14.54
C ASP A 458 3.60 29.67 -13.33
N TRP A 459 4.64 28.86 -13.24
CA TRP A 459 4.85 27.94 -12.11
C TRP A 459 5.16 28.66 -10.79
N SER A 460 5.58 29.93 -10.83
CA SER A 460 5.81 30.71 -9.61
C SER A 460 4.50 31.10 -8.91
N ALA A 461 3.42 31.23 -9.69
CA ALA A 461 2.06 31.44 -9.22
C ALA A 461 1.27 30.13 -9.03
N HIS A 462 1.75 29.01 -9.61
CA HIS A 462 1.15 27.69 -9.39
C HIS A 462 1.37 27.27 -7.93
N ARG A 463 0.27 27.26 -7.17
CA ARG A 463 0.25 26.79 -5.79
C ARG A 463 -0.70 25.61 -5.74
N ALA A 464 -0.24 24.50 -5.15
CA ALA A 464 -1.16 23.45 -4.74
C ALA A 464 -2.26 24.10 -3.89
N ARG A 465 -3.53 23.80 -4.21
CA ARG A 465 -4.66 24.29 -3.40
C ARG A 465 -4.47 23.80 -1.97
N ARG A 466 -4.90 24.59 -0.97
CA ARG A 466 -4.79 24.19 0.44
C ARG A 466 -5.40 22.80 0.62
N MET A 467 -4.68 21.92 1.30
CA MET A 467 -5.16 20.60 1.69
C MET A 467 -6.49 20.76 2.43
N HIS A 468 -7.55 20.11 1.92
CA HIS A 468 -8.80 20.04 2.64
C HIS A 468 -8.59 19.15 3.86
N GLN A 469 -8.66 19.71 5.06
CA GLN A 469 -8.65 18.92 6.29
C GLN A 469 -10.07 18.41 6.53
N GLN A 470 -10.22 17.08 6.65
CA GLN A 470 -11.51 16.40 6.72
C GLN A 470 -12.35 16.77 7.95
N ALA A 471 -11.71 17.24 9.03
CA ALA A 471 -12.35 17.88 10.16
C ALA A 471 -11.49 19.08 10.63
N PRO A 472 -12.08 20.18 11.11
CA PRO A 472 -11.32 21.24 11.78
C PRO A 472 -10.57 20.66 12.97
N LEU A 473 -9.35 21.16 13.25
CA LEU A 473 -8.70 20.93 14.54
C LEU A 473 -9.61 21.49 15.64
N VAL A 474 -10.35 20.63 16.31
CA VAL A 474 -11.16 21.00 17.48
C VAL A 474 -10.17 21.22 18.63
N PRO A 475 -10.12 22.42 19.26
CA PRO A 475 -9.25 22.64 20.42
C PRO A 475 -9.56 21.62 21.51
N LYS A 476 -8.54 21.13 22.22
CA LYS A 476 -8.68 20.16 23.32
C LYS A 476 -9.75 20.54 24.38
N ASP A 477 -10.11 21.82 24.46
CA ASP A 477 -11.04 22.37 25.44
C ASP A 477 -12.47 22.55 24.91
N ALA A 478 -12.76 22.17 23.66
CA ALA A 478 -14.11 22.27 23.11
C ALA A 478 -14.94 21.02 23.45
N THR A 479 -15.99 21.20 24.24
CA THR A 479 -16.99 20.17 24.54
C THR A 479 -17.64 19.65 23.25
N ALA A 480 -17.53 18.35 23.01
CA ALA A 480 -18.16 17.67 21.88
C ALA A 480 -19.68 17.86 21.93
N ALA A 481 -20.26 18.50 20.90
CA ALA A 481 -21.70 18.49 20.69
C ALA A 481 -22.05 17.18 19.95
N LEU A 482 -22.70 16.26 20.66
CA LEU A 482 -23.36 15.10 20.08
C LEU A 482 -24.47 15.56 19.14
N THR A 483 -24.22 15.63 17.84
CA THR A 483 -25.28 15.78 16.84
C THR A 483 -25.90 14.41 16.55
N VAL A 484 -26.75 13.93 17.46
CA VAL A 484 -27.65 12.79 17.17
C VAL A 484 -28.85 13.33 16.39
N GLY A 485 -28.75 13.36 15.07
CA GLY A 485 -29.87 13.61 14.17
C GLY A 485 -30.63 12.33 13.88
N ALA A 486 -31.25 11.71 14.89
CA ALA A 486 -32.24 10.65 14.68
C ALA A 486 -33.63 11.28 14.57
N THR A 487 -34.12 11.50 13.35
CA THR A 487 -35.55 11.76 13.14
C THR A 487 -36.32 10.44 13.24
N LYS A 488 -37.36 10.46 14.07
CA LYS A 488 -38.33 9.38 14.33
C LYS A 488 -39.03 8.87 13.08
#